data_AF-A0A1Z4R2C6-F1
#
_entry.id   AF-A0A1Z4R2C6-F1
#
_cell.length_a   1.000
_cell.length_b   1.000
_cell.length_c   1.000
_cell.angle_alpha   90.00
_cell.angle_beta   90.00
_cell.angle_gamma   90.00
#
_symmetry.space_group_name_H-M   'P 1'
#
loop_
_entity.id
_entity.type
_entity.pdbx_description
1 polymer ?
#
loop_
_entity_poly.entity_id
_entity_poly.type
_entity_poly.pdbx_seq_one_letter_code
_entity_poly.pdbx_strand_id
1 'polypeptide(L)'
;MEQRQLCWAHLKREFIKISERSGVSSNIGNALVKQQEKLFELWHRVRDGTLSRCEFQLLVTEIRDLIKSSLQEAANYEIGAQEKTPLAKTVRTCRQLLKVEQALWLFVEVEGVEPTNNAAERAIRPAVIWRRTSFGSQTKAGSNFVARMLTVVTTLKSQRRNVLEFMTQAVSSKRHNQPTPTLLPQIPADRSCC
;
A
#
# COMPACT_ATOMS: atom_id res chain seq x y z
N MET A 1 -16.92 -6.43 -1.29
CA MET A 1 -15.68 -6.19 -2.07
C MET A 1 -15.07 -4.90 -1.55
N GLU A 2 -14.57 -4.93 -0.32
CA GLU A 2 -14.31 -3.71 0.46
C GLU A 2 -12.86 -3.71 0.93
N GLN A 3 -12.21 -2.55 0.84
CA GLN A 3 -10.80 -2.30 1.18
C GLN A 3 -9.76 -2.81 0.16
N ARG A 4 -9.84 -2.33 -1.09
CA ARG A 4 -8.60 -2.13 -1.86
C ARG A 4 -8.03 -0.78 -1.48
N GLN A 5 -7.02 -0.75 -0.63
CA GLN A 5 -6.18 0.43 -0.50
C GLN A 5 -5.62 0.77 -1.88
N LEU A 6 -5.88 1.99 -2.36
CA LEU A 6 -5.26 2.50 -3.58
C LEU A 6 -3.81 2.81 -3.26
N CYS A 7 -2.90 2.01 -3.80
CA CYS A 7 -1.47 2.26 -3.66
C CYS A 7 -1.12 3.54 -4.42
N TRP A 8 -0.63 4.55 -3.71
CA TRP A 8 -0.26 5.83 -4.32
C TRP A 8 0.86 5.71 -5.36
N ALA A 9 1.65 4.64 -5.34
CA ALA A 9 2.62 4.35 -6.40
C ALA A 9 1.96 3.98 -7.75
N HIS A 10 0.75 3.40 -7.73
CA HIS A 10 -0.05 3.22 -8.95
C HIS A 10 -0.69 4.55 -9.35
N LEU A 11 -1.20 5.31 -8.39
CA LEU A 11 -1.82 6.62 -8.67
C LEU A 11 -0.83 7.62 -9.28
N LYS A 12 0.39 7.69 -8.75
CA LYS A 12 1.50 8.47 -9.32
C LYS A 12 1.73 8.12 -10.78
N ARG A 13 1.79 6.83 -11.11
CA ARG A 13 1.95 6.38 -12.50
C ARG A 13 0.79 6.78 -13.40
N GLU A 14 -0.44 6.74 -12.89
CA GLU A 14 -1.61 7.23 -13.65
C GLU A 14 -1.56 8.75 -13.86
N PHE A 15 -1.13 9.53 -12.87
CA PHE A 15 -0.96 10.98 -13.01
C PHE A 15 0.12 11.33 -14.04
N ILE A 16 1.26 10.63 -14.02
CA ILE A 16 2.33 10.79 -15.02
C ILE A 16 1.81 10.43 -16.43
N LYS A 17 1.09 9.32 -16.58
CA LYS A 17 0.48 8.96 -17.87
C LYS A 17 -0.53 9.99 -18.38
N ILE A 18 -1.16 10.75 -17.48
CA ILE A 18 -2.06 11.84 -17.85
C ILE A 18 -1.23 13.07 -18.27
N SER A 19 -0.16 13.40 -17.55
CA SER A 19 0.71 14.54 -17.86
C SER A 19 1.44 14.38 -19.20
N GLU A 20 1.76 13.16 -19.59
CA GLU A 20 2.38 12.81 -20.88
C GLU A 20 1.42 12.93 -22.08
N ARG A 21 0.12 13.19 -21.86
CA ARG A 21 -0.84 13.43 -22.96
C ARG A 21 -0.73 14.87 -23.44
N SER A 22 -1.31 15.17 -24.60
CA SER A 22 -1.35 16.51 -25.16
C SER A 22 -2.53 17.36 -24.63
N GLY A 23 -2.39 18.68 -24.76
CA GLY A 23 -3.43 19.67 -24.47
C GLY A 23 -3.83 19.72 -23.01
N VAL A 24 -5.12 19.93 -22.75
CA VAL A 24 -5.70 20.07 -21.41
C VAL A 24 -5.36 18.89 -20.48
N SER A 25 -5.28 17.67 -21.02
CA SER A 25 -4.88 16.50 -20.23
C SER A 25 -3.48 16.65 -19.62
N SER A 26 -2.54 17.24 -20.35
CA SER A 26 -1.19 17.51 -19.83
C SER A 26 -1.25 18.41 -18.60
N ASN A 27 -2.01 19.51 -18.69
CA ASN A 27 -2.13 20.49 -17.62
C ASN A 27 -2.72 19.88 -16.35
N ILE A 28 -3.81 19.11 -16.50
CA ILE A 28 -4.43 18.36 -15.40
C ILE A 28 -3.43 17.37 -14.79
N GLY A 29 -2.75 16.59 -15.63
CA GLY A 29 -1.76 15.61 -15.17
C GLY A 29 -0.63 16.26 -14.38
N ASN A 30 -0.06 17.36 -14.89
CA ASN A 30 1.01 18.10 -14.22
C ASN A 30 0.54 18.68 -12.88
N ALA A 31 -0.69 19.21 -12.80
CA ALA A 31 -1.27 19.68 -11.55
C ALA A 31 -1.38 18.53 -10.53
N LEU A 32 -1.86 17.35 -10.95
CA LEU A 32 -1.98 16.17 -10.10
C LEU A 32 -0.61 15.64 -9.63
N VAL A 33 0.37 15.56 -10.53
CA VAL A 33 1.75 15.15 -10.19
C VAL A 33 2.35 16.09 -9.15
N LYS A 34 2.22 17.41 -9.35
CA LYS A 34 2.73 18.42 -8.42
C LYS A 34 2.16 18.25 -7.01
N GLN A 35 0.84 18.02 -6.88
CA GLN A 35 0.25 17.80 -5.56
C GLN A 35 0.66 16.45 -4.94
N GLN A 36 0.81 15.42 -5.76
CA GLN A 36 1.31 14.12 -5.30
C GLN A 36 2.74 14.22 -4.76
N GLU A 37 3.62 14.97 -5.41
CA GLU A 37 5.00 15.18 -4.96
C GLU A 37 5.04 15.87 -3.59
N LYS A 38 4.32 16.99 -3.44
CA LYS A 38 4.16 17.67 -2.15
C LYS A 38 3.64 16.75 -1.04
N LEU A 39 2.64 15.93 -1.35
CA LEU A 39 2.09 14.97 -0.39
C LEU A 39 3.16 14.00 0.12
N PHE A 40 4.00 13.50 -0.79
CA PHE A 40 5.05 12.54 -0.45
C PHE A 40 6.23 13.18 0.29
N GLU A 41 6.58 14.43 -0.03
CA GLU A 41 7.55 15.21 0.76
C GLU A 41 7.08 15.35 2.22
N LEU A 42 5.82 15.73 2.42
CA LEU A 42 5.24 15.83 3.76
C LEU A 42 5.19 14.46 4.47
N TRP A 43 4.81 13.40 3.76
CA TRP A 43 4.81 12.03 4.31
C TRP A 43 6.21 11.59 4.75
N HIS A 44 7.24 11.89 3.95
CA HIS A 44 8.62 11.58 4.32
C HIS A 44 9.04 12.28 5.60
N ARG A 45 8.63 13.54 5.80
CA ARG A 45 8.89 14.28 7.04
C ARG A 45 8.21 13.64 8.26
N VAL A 46 6.97 13.15 8.12
CA VAL A 46 6.29 12.39 9.18
C VAL A 46 7.07 11.12 9.52
N ARG A 47 7.46 10.34 8.51
CA ARG A 47 8.23 9.10 8.70
C ARG A 47 9.57 9.35 9.40
N ASP A 48 10.23 10.44 9.05
CA ASP A 48 11.54 10.81 9.58
C ASP A 48 11.43 11.56 10.93
N GLY A 49 10.21 11.76 11.45
CA GLY A 49 9.96 12.39 12.76
C GLY A 49 10.09 13.91 12.80
N THR A 50 10.17 14.57 11.63
CA THR A 50 10.40 16.02 11.48
C THR A 50 9.11 16.82 11.20
N LEU A 51 7.96 16.14 11.20
CA LEU A 51 6.63 16.73 11.08
C LEU A 51 5.67 15.90 11.92
N SER A 52 4.87 16.55 12.78
CA SER A 52 3.87 15.81 13.54
C SER A 52 2.74 15.33 12.64
N ARG A 53 2.05 14.27 13.07
CA ARG A 53 0.92 13.74 12.30
C ARG A 53 -0.26 14.71 12.25
N CYS A 54 -0.46 15.51 13.30
CA CYS A 54 -1.50 16.55 13.35
C CYS A 54 -1.22 17.65 12.31
N GLU A 55 0.01 18.19 12.29
CA GLU A 55 0.41 19.18 11.27
C GLU A 55 0.32 18.61 9.86
N PHE A 56 0.72 17.36 9.67
CA PHE A 56 0.58 16.66 8.40
C PHE A 56 -0.88 16.61 7.92
N GLN A 57 -1.82 16.25 8.80
CA GLN A 57 -3.24 16.20 8.46
C GLN A 57 -3.78 17.57 8.04
N LEU A 58 -3.38 18.65 8.73
CA LEU A 58 -3.76 20.02 8.38
C LEU A 58 -3.21 20.43 6.99
N LEU A 59 -1.93 20.17 6.73
CA LEU A 59 -1.30 20.51 5.45
C LEU A 59 -1.88 19.70 4.27
N VAL A 60 -2.30 18.47 4.53
CA VAL A 60 -2.90 17.60 3.50
C VAL A 60 -4.31 18.07 3.11
N THR A 61 -5.02 18.82 3.94
CA THR A 61 -6.36 19.35 3.59
C THR A 61 -6.30 20.17 2.28
N GLU A 62 -5.35 21.08 2.15
CA GLU A 62 -5.18 21.88 0.93
C GLU A 62 -4.80 21.02 -0.28
N ILE A 63 -3.93 20.03 -0.09
CA ILE A 63 -3.53 19.10 -1.15
C ILE A 63 -4.73 18.30 -1.64
N ARG A 64 -5.58 17.83 -0.71
CA ARG A 64 -6.80 17.08 -1.01
C ARG A 64 -7.76 17.92 -1.85
N ASP A 65 -7.97 19.17 -1.48
CA ASP A 65 -8.85 20.08 -2.22
C ASP A 65 -8.32 20.36 -3.62
N LEU A 66 -7.02 20.60 -3.78
CA LEU A 66 -6.40 20.85 -5.08
C LEU A 66 -6.45 19.62 -6.00
N ILE A 67 -6.22 18.42 -5.46
CA ILE A 67 -6.37 17.18 -6.22
C ILE A 67 -7.83 16.99 -6.62
N LYS A 68 -8.77 17.15 -5.69
CA LYS A 68 -10.20 17.00 -5.95
C LYS A 68 -10.68 17.99 -7.03
N SER A 69 -10.26 19.25 -6.94
CA SER A 69 -10.58 20.27 -7.95
C SER A 69 -10.06 19.88 -9.33
N SER A 70 -8.80 19.44 -9.43
CA SER A 70 -8.20 19.02 -10.72
C SER A 70 -8.93 17.79 -11.30
N LEU A 71 -9.35 16.86 -10.45
CA LEU A 71 -10.14 15.69 -10.87
C LEU A 71 -11.55 16.08 -11.33
N GLN A 72 -12.19 17.04 -10.66
CA GLN A 72 -13.52 17.55 -11.01
C GLN A 72 -13.49 18.33 -12.33
N GLU A 73 -12.51 19.21 -12.51
CA GLU A 73 -12.27 19.92 -13.77
C GLU A 73 -12.18 18.92 -14.94
N ALA A 74 -11.33 17.90 -14.79
CA ALA A 74 -11.21 16.83 -15.77
C ALA A 74 -12.53 16.07 -15.99
N ALA A 75 -13.28 15.78 -14.92
CA ALA A 75 -14.51 14.99 -15.00
C ALA A 75 -15.66 15.72 -15.73
N ASN A 76 -15.62 17.06 -15.74
CA ASN A 76 -16.65 17.92 -16.34
C ASN A 76 -16.56 18.03 -17.86
N TYR A 77 -15.44 17.61 -18.48
CA TYR A 77 -15.37 17.56 -19.94
C TYR A 77 -16.34 16.52 -20.52
N GLU A 78 -17.05 16.91 -21.56
CA GLU A 78 -17.93 16.03 -22.31
C GLU A 78 -17.13 15.09 -23.21
N ILE A 79 -17.51 13.82 -23.23
CA ILE A 79 -16.85 12.77 -24.00
C ILE A 79 -17.89 11.83 -24.58
N GLY A 80 -17.64 11.32 -25.79
CA GLY A 80 -18.46 10.26 -26.37
C GLY A 80 -18.27 8.93 -25.64
N ALA A 81 -19.33 8.11 -25.56
CA ALA A 81 -19.29 6.81 -24.86
C ALA A 81 -18.13 5.91 -25.34
N GLN A 82 -17.91 5.85 -26.66
CA GLN A 82 -16.87 5.05 -27.31
C GLN A 82 -15.65 5.86 -27.75
N GLU A 83 -15.52 7.11 -27.31
CA GLU A 83 -14.42 8.00 -27.71
C GLU A 83 -13.08 7.51 -27.16
N LYS A 84 -12.06 7.38 -28.02
CA LYS A 84 -10.75 6.84 -27.65
C LYS A 84 -9.64 7.91 -27.55
N THR A 85 -10.02 9.19 -27.56
CA THR A 85 -9.07 10.31 -27.48
C THR A 85 -8.31 10.30 -26.15
N PRO A 86 -7.11 10.93 -26.10
CA PRO A 86 -6.37 11.12 -24.85
C PRO A 86 -7.22 11.79 -23.77
N LEU A 87 -8.01 12.81 -24.15
CA LEU A 87 -8.93 13.49 -23.25
C LEU A 87 -9.98 12.52 -22.70
N ALA A 88 -10.65 11.75 -23.55
CA ALA A 88 -11.66 10.79 -23.10
C ALA A 88 -11.11 9.72 -22.15
N LYS A 89 -9.83 9.34 -22.28
CA LYS A 89 -9.16 8.48 -21.29
C LYS A 89 -8.96 9.23 -19.97
N THR A 90 -8.55 10.50 -20.01
CA THR A 90 -8.30 11.33 -18.80
C THR A 90 -9.59 11.50 -18.01
N VAL A 91 -10.65 11.93 -18.67
CA VAL A 91 -11.99 12.13 -18.09
C VAL A 91 -12.48 10.86 -17.40
N ARG A 92 -12.37 9.70 -18.05
CA ARG A 92 -12.78 8.41 -17.46
C ARG A 92 -11.95 8.05 -16.22
N THR A 93 -10.63 8.20 -16.28
CA THR A 93 -9.75 7.97 -15.13
C THR A 93 -10.13 8.88 -13.97
N CYS A 94 -10.30 10.18 -14.21
CA CYS A 94 -10.67 11.16 -13.18
C CYS A 94 -12.05 10.87 -12.57
N ARG A 95 -13.06 10.53 -13.39
CA ARG A 95 -14.38 10.09 -12.91
C ARG A 95 -14.28 8.83 -12.03
N GLN A 96 -13.42 7.88 -12.39
CA GLN A 96 -13.23 6.68 -11.58
C GLN A 96 -12.54 6.98 -10.25
N LEU A 97 -11.54 7.88 -10.25
CA LEU A 97 -10.85 8.31 -9.03
C LEU A 97 -11.78 9.06 -8.08
N LEU A 98 -12.67 9.91 -8.59
CA LEU A 98 -13.67 10.63 -7.77
C LEU A 98 -14.62 9.68 -7.03
N LYS A 99 -14.96 8.52 -7.60
CA LYS A 99 -15.80 7.50 -6.92
C LYS A 99 -15.13 6.87 -5.70
N VAL A 100 -13.80 6.89 -5.66
CA VAL A 100 -12.98 6.26 -4.62
C VAL A 100 -12.13 7.28 -3.87
N GLU A 101 -12.52 8.56 -3.91
CA GLU A 101 -11.76 9.69 -3.38
C GLU A 101 -11.41 9.50 -1.91
N GLN A 102 -12.37 9.07 -1.09
CA GLN A 102 -12.15 8.84 0.35
C GLN A 102 -11.05 7.79 0.59
N ALA A 103 -10.98 6.75 -0.25
CA ALA A 103 -9.98 5.68 -0.10
C ALA A 103 -8.55 6.13 -0.42
N LEU A 104 -8.36 7.29 -1.06
CA LEU A 104 -7.04 7.88 -1.32
C LEU A 104 -6.37 8.36 -0.02
N TRP A 105 -7.15 8.73 0.99
CA TRP A 105 -6.67 9.46 2.17
C TRP A 105 -6.54 8.59 3.42
N LEU A 106 -6.83 7.28 3.33
CA LEU A 106 -6.80 6.38 4.48
C LEU A 106 -5.46 6.39 5.24
N PHE A 107 -4.34 6.54 4.52
CA PHE A 107 -3.01 6.59 5.13
C PHE A 107 -2.72 7.88 5.92
N VAL A 108 -3.50 8.93 5.64
CA VAL A 108 -3.44 10.22 6.35
C VAL A 108 -4.26 10.15 7.63
N GLU A 109 -5.42 9.48 7.56
CA GLU A 109 -6.36 9.36 8.68
C GLU A 109 -5.93 8.30 9.70
N VAL A 110 -5.45 7.13 9.24
CA VAL A 110 -5.17 5.98 10.11
C VAL A 110 -3.66 5.81 10.35
N GLU A 111 -3.25 5.86 11.61
CA GLU A 111 -1.87 5.62 12.02
C GLU A 111 -1.40 4.21 11.64
N GLY A 112 -0.15 4.10 11.19
CA GLY A 112 0.46 2.82 10.78
C GLY A 112 0.08 2.36 9.37
N VAL A 113 -0.83 3.05 8.67
CA VAL A 113 -1.12 2.80 7.26
C VAL A 113 -0.12 3.57 6.40
N GLU A 114 0.63 2.83 5.57
CA GLU A 114 1.57 3.40 4.59
C GLU A 114 0.84 3.80 3.30
N PRO A 115 1.17 4.90 2.62
CA PRO A 115 0.55 5.30 1.33
C PRO A 115 0.84 4.32 0.19
N THR A 116 1.84 3.45 0.35
CA THR A 116 2.25 2.47 -0.66
C THR A 116 2.19 1.07 -0.08
N ASN A 117 1.80 0.09 -0.92
CA ASN A 117 1.69 -1.30 -0.52
C ASN A 117 3.05 -2.03 -0.36
N ASN A 118 4.13 -1.27 -0.16
CA ASN A 118 5.50 -1.80 -0.08
C ASN A 118 5.64 -2.87 1.02
N ALA A 119 4.92 -2.77 2.12
CA ALA A 119 4.94 -3.78 3.18
C ALA A 119 4.36 -5.12 2.71
N ALA A 120 3.17 -5.14 2.09
CA ALA A 120 2.58 -6.39 1.61
C ALA A 120 3.34 -6.94 0.40
N GLU A 121 3.80 -6.09 -0.52
CA GLU A 121 4.65 -6.50 -1.64
C GLU A 121 5.95 -7.13 -1.14
N ARG A 122 6.61 -6.54 -0.12
CA ARG A 122 7.80 -7.14 0.52
C ARG A 122 7.48 -8.45 1.21
N ALA A 123 6.33 -8.57 1.89
CA ALA A 123 5.92 -9.80 2.56
C ALA A 123 5.69 -10.96 1.56
N ILE A 124 5.17 -10.68 0.37
CA ILE A 124 4.88 -11.69 -0.67
C ILE A 124 6.13 -12.06 -1.49
N ARG A 125 7.11 -11.16 -1.60
CA ARG A 125 8.30 -11.33 -2.44
C ARG A 125 9.09 -12.64 -2.21
N PRO A 126 9.32 -13.12 -0.97
CA PRO A 126 9.97 -14.41 -0.75
C PRO A 126 9.22 -15.58 -1.41
N ALA A 127 7.88 -15.58 -1.35
CA ALA A 127 7.05 -16.62 -1.94
C ALA A 127 7.17 -16.62 -3.48
N VAL A 128 7.16 -15.43 -4.09
CA VAL A 128 7.28 -15.26 -5.54
C VAL A 128 8.66 -15.69 -6.04
N ILE A 129 9.73 -15.29 -5.33
CA ILE A 129 11.10 -15.70 -5.66
C ILE A 129 11.23 -17.22 -5.58
N TRP A 130 10.77 -17.82 -4.47
CA TRP A 130 10.83 -19.26 -4.26
C TRP A 130 10.09 -20.02 -5.36
N ARG A 131 8.84 -19.62 -5.69
CA ARG A 131 8.08 -20.26 -6.77
C ARG A 131 8.83 -20.20 -8.10
N ARG A 132 9.47 -19.08 -8.39
CA ARG A 132 10.21 -18.88 -9.64
C ARG A 132 11.49 -19.73 -9.69
N THR A 133 12.24 -19.83 -8.59
CA THR A 133 13.51 -20.57 -8.55
C THR A 133 13.33 -22.08 -8.36
N SER A 134 12.25 -22.49 -7.70
CA SER A 134 12.01 -23.88 -7.30
C SER A 134 10.84 -24.53 -8.03
N PHE A 135 10.30 -23.88 -9.08
CA PHE A 135 9.14 -24.30 -9.87
C PHE A 135 7.83 -24.54 -9.09
N GLY A 136 7.80 -24.18 -7.80
CA GLY A 136 6.65 -24.40 -6.94
C GLY A 136 6.54 -25.83 -6.41
N SER A 137 5.39 -26.16 -5.82
CA SER A 137 5.09 -27.52 -5.38
C SER A 137 4.01 -28.12 -6.26
N GLN A 138 4.21 -29.37 -6.69
CA GLN A 138 3.25 -30.13 -7.50
C GLN A 138 2.24 -30.93 -6.67
N THR A 139 2.32 -30.84 -5.34
CA THR A 139 1.42 -31.55 -4.43
C THR A 139 0.74 -30.59 -3.47
N LYS A 140 -0.46 -30.98 -2.99
CA LYS A 140 -1.18 -30.22 -1.97
C LYS A 140 -0.37 -30.16 -0.66
N ALA A 141 0.27 -31.26 -0.29
CA ALA A 141 1.10 -31.34 0.92
C ALA A 141 2.28 -30.36 0.87
N GLY A 142 3.03 -30.33 -0.23
CA GLY A 142 4.15 -29.40 -0.38
C GLY A 142 3.71 -27.94 -0.47
N SER A 143 2.58 -27.67 -1.14
CA SER A 143 1.98 -26.32 -1.15
C SER A 143 1.60 -25.85 0.25
N ASN A 144 0.99 -26.72 1.07
CA ASN A 144 0.63 -26.41 2.45
C ASN A 144 1.87 -26.18 3.32
N PHE A 145 2.93 -26.99 3.13
CA PHE A 145 4.20 -26.82 3.84
C PHE A 145 4.82 -25.46 3.56
N VAL A 146 4.93 -25.08 2.29
CA VAL A 146 5.50 -23.79 1.88
C VAL A 146 4.68 -22.62 2.41
N ALA A 147 3.35 -22.68 2.32
CA ALA A 147 2.47 -21.65 2.85
C ALA A 147 2.66 -21.44 4.37
N ARG A 148 2.79 -22.54 5.14
CA ARG A 148 3.06 -22.49 6.58
C ARG A 148 4.44 -21.91 6.88
N MET A 149 5.47 -22.34 6.16
CA MET A 149 6.84 -21.82 6.35
C MET A 149 6.94 -20.33 6.02
N LEU A 150 6.32 -19.87 4.93
CA LEU A 150 6.25 -18.44 4.60
C LEU A 150 5.54 -17.65 5.69
N THR A 151 4.45 -18.19 6.26
CA THR A 151 3.73 -17.57 7.38
C THR A 151 4.64 -17.41 8.60
N VAL A 152 5.33 -18.49 9.01
CA VAL A 152 6.26 -18.48 10.15
C VAL A 152 7.39 -17.47 9.93
N VAL A 153 8.09 -17.56 8.80
CA VAL A 153 9.24 -16.72 8.49
C VAL A 153 8.84 -15.25 8.42
N THR A 154 7.74 -14.93 7.74
CA THR A 154 7.29 -13.54 7.55
C THR A 154 6.85 -12.93 8.87
N THR A 155 6.11 -13.68 9.69
CA THR A 155 5.63 -13.23 11.01
C THR A 155 6.76 -13.04 12.00
N LEU A 156 7.71 -13.98 12.09
CA LEU A 156 8.84 -13.84 13.01
C LEU A 156 9.78 -12.71 12.60
N LYS A 157 10.02 -12.52 11.29
CA LYS A 157 10.81 -11.38 10.80
C LYS A 157 10.15 -10.04 11.11
N SER A 158 8.82 -9.91 10.94
CA SER A 158 8.12 -8.66 11.28
C SER A 158 8.15 -8.37 12.79
N GLN A 159 8.13 -9.42 13.63
CA GLN A 159 8.28 -9.33 15.08
C GLN A 159 9.73 -9.23 15.56
N ARG A 160 10.72 -9.18 14.65
CA ARG A 160 12.17 -9.20 14.98
C ARG A 160 12.61 -10.40 15.84
N ARG A 161 11.96 -11.56 15.68
CA ARG A 161 12.26 -12.81 16.38
C ARG A 161 13.13 -13.74 15.52
N ASN A 162 13.98 -14.54 16.17
CA ASN A 162 14.84 -15.50 15.48
C ASN A 162 14.03 -16.69 14.93
N VAL A 163 14.09 -16.88 13.61
CA VAL A 163 13.35 -17.95 12.90
C VAL A 163 13.85 -19.34 13.28
N LEU A 164 15.17 -19.54 13.30
CA LEU A 164 15.77 -20.85 13.57
C LEU A 164 15.47 -21.27 15.01
N GLU A 165 15.62 -20.35 15.96
CA GLU A 165 15.30 -20.61 17.37
C GLU A 165 13.84 -21.03 17.56
N PHE A 166 12.90 -20.28 16.98
CA PHE A 166 11.47 -20.63 17.04
C PHE A 166 11.18 -22.01 16.44
N MET A 167 11.77 -22.32 15.28
CA MET A 167 11.56 -23.61 14.61
C MET A 167 12.12 -24.77 15.44
N THR A 168 13.32 -24.60 16.01
CA THR A 168 13.94 -25.57 16.91
C THR A 168 13.07 -25.82 18.15
N GLN A 169 12.57 -24.75 18.78
CA GLN A 169 11.64 -24.85 19.90
C GLN A 169 10.36 -25.56 19.50
N ALA A 170 9.74 -25.21 18.37
CA ALA A 170 8.51 -25.84 17.91
C ALA A 170 8.65 -27.34 17.65
N VAL A 171 9.75 -27.77 17.02
CA VAL A 171 10.04 -29.19 16.79
C VAL A 171 10.33 -29.91 18.10
N SER A 172 11.13 -29.30 18.99
CA SER A 172 11.45 -29.88 20.30
C SER A 172 10.19 -30.06 21.16
N SER A 173 9.36 -29.02 21.30
CA SER A 173 8.11 -29.08 22.04
C SER A 173 7.20 -30.18 21.50
N LYS A 174 7.08 -30.30 20.17
CA LYS A 174 6.23 -31.34 19.56
C LYS A 174 6.74 -32.75 19.85
N ARG A 175 8.06 -32.98 19.85
CA ARG A 175 8.65 -34.29 20.15
C ARG A 175 8.48 -34.68 21.63
N HIS A 176 8.50 -33.71 22.53
CA HIS A 176 8.37 -33.94 23.97
C HIS A 176 6.94 -33.78 24.50
N ASN A 177 5.93 -33.66 23.62
CA ASN A 177 4.53 -33.38 23.98
C ASN A 177 4.34 -32.16 24.90
N GLN A 178 5.16 -31.13 24.70
CA GLN A 178 5.07 -29.85 25.40
C GLN A 178 4.29 -28.80 24.59
N PRO A 179 3.83 -27.70 25.22
CA PRO A 179 3.23 -26.58 24.53
C PRO A 179 4.14 -26.00 23.44
N THR A 180 3.60 -25.80 22.24
CA THR A 180 4.34 -25.20 21.12
C THR A 180 4.43 -23.68 21.25
N PRO A 181 5.56 -23.05 20.86
CA PRO A 181 5.72 -21.61 20.91
C PRO A 181 4.71 -20.92 19.98
N THR A 182 4.22 -19.75 20.40
CA THR A 182 3.20 -18.98 19.66
C THR A 182 3.83 -18.03 18.64
N LEU A 183 3.17 -17.93 17.48
CA LEU A 183 3.44 -16.91 16.46
C LEU A 183 2.76 -15.57 16.77
N LEU A 184 1.79 -15.55 17.68
CA LEU A 184 1.12 -14.31 18.06
C LEU A 184 2.10 -13.40 18.82
N PRO A 185 2.03 -12.07 18.61
CA PRO A 185 2.88 -11.14 19.32
C PRO A 185 2.61 -11.26 20.83
N GLN A 186 3.68 -11.39 21.62
CA GLN A 186 3.59 -11.27 23.06
C GLN A 186 3.51 -9.78 23.36
N ILE A 187 2.33 -9.31 23.79
CA ILE A 187 2.11 -7.91 24.16
C ILE A 187 3.08 -7.62 25.33
N PRO A 188 4.01 -6.66 25.19
CA PRO A 188 4.74 -6.16 26.35
C PRO A 188 3.72 -5.47 27.26
N ALA A 189 3.71 -5.79 28.55
CA ALA A 189 2.78 -5.25 29.55
C ALA A 189 2.93 -3.74 29.83
N ASP A 190 3.57 -2.98 28.94
CA ASP A 190 3.86 -1.58 29.18
C ASP A 190 3.49 -0.74 27.95
N ARG A 191 2.28 -0.19 27.99
CA ARG A 191 1.86 0.97 27.21
C ARG A 191 1.00 1.85 28.11
N SER A 192 1.64 2.50 29.08
CA SER A 192 1.11 3.76 29.60
C SER A 192 1.12 4.78 28.45
N CYS A 193 -0.10 5.14 28.06
CA CYS A 193 -0.45 6.12 27.06
C CYS A 193 0.07 7.52 27.45
N CYS A 194 0.60 8.27 26.48
CA CYS A 194 0.54 9.73 26.42
C CYS A 194 0.14 10.11 24.99
#